data_AF-A0A923WKY0-F1
#
_entry.id   AF-A0A923WKY0-F1
#
_cell.length_a   1.000
_cell.length_b   1.000
_cell.length_c   1.000
_cell.angle_alpha   90.00
_cell.angle_beta   90.00
_cell.angle_gamma   90.00
#
_symmetry.space_group_name_H-M   'P 1'
#
loop_
_entity.id
_entity.type
_entity.pdbx_description
1 polymer ?
#
loop_
_entity_poly.entity_id
_entity_poly.type
_entity_poly.pdbx_seq_one_letter_code
_entity_poly.pdbx_strand_id
1 'polypeptide(L)' 'MASSLLNRITINAEIAHGKPTIRNKRYTVEGMLEYMAGGDSIGDLLKEFPDL' A
#
# COMPACT_ATOMS: atom_id res chain seq x y z
N MET A 1 -16.61 10.32 6.23
CA MET A 1 -15.71 9.33 6.86
C MET A 1 -14.55 8.99 5.91
N ALA A 2 -13.61 9.91 5.70
CA ALA A 2 -12.40 9.66 4.89
C ALA A 2 -11.16 9.40 5.78
N SER A 3 -11.22 9.80 7.05
CA SER A 3 -10.09 9.82 7.98
C SER A 3 -9.57 8.43 8.39
N SER A 4 -10.36 7.36 8.25
CA SER A 4 -9.93 6.01 8.65
C SER A 4 -8.97 5.36 7.65
N LEU A 5 -9.06 5.69 6.36
CA LEU A 5 -8.25 5.05 5.31
C LEU A 5 -6.81 5.57 5.26
N LEU A 6 -6.56 6.78 5.75
CA LEU A 6 -5.20 7.34 5.82
C LEU A 6 -4.41 6.80 7.02
N ASN A 7 -5.09 6.32 8.07
CA ASN A 7 -4.42 5.78 9.28
C ASN A 7 -3.58 4.52 9.02
N ARG A 8 -3.81 3.82 7.90
CA ARG A 8 -3.01 2.66 7.48
C ARG A 8 -1.79 3.07 6.64
N ILE A 9 -1.61 4.34 6.31
CA ILE A 9 -0.48 4.82 5.53
C ILE A 9 0.58 5.38 6.48
N THR A 10 1.81 4.94 6.29
CA THR A 10 2.98 5.31 7.09
C THR A 10 4.05 5.90 6.19
N ILE A 11 4.74 6.92 6.69
CA ILE A 11 5.87 7.54 6.00
C ILE A 11 7.06 7.44 6.94
N ASN A 12 8.10 6.70 6.53
CA ASN A 12 9.33 6.52 7.30
C ASN A 12 10.53 6.63 6.36
N ALA A 13 11.46 7.56 6.62
CA ALA A 13 12.65 7.77 5.80
C ALA A 13 13.54 6.52 5.65
N GLU A 14 13.51 5.63 6.65
CA GLU A 14 14.29 4.37 6.66
C GLU A 14 13.63 3.24 5.86
N ILE A 15 12.35 3.40 5.48
CA ILE A 15 11.56 2.37 4.78
C ILE A 15 11.16 2.92 3.41
N ALA A 16 11.49 2.17 2.35
CA ALA A 16 11.15 2.54 0.97
C ALA A 16 11.54 4.00 0.61
N HIS A 17 12.65 4.49 1.16
CA HIS A 17 13.19 5.84 0.92
C HIS A 17 12.22 6.98 1.29
N GLY A 18 11.39 6.80 2.33
CA GLY A 18 10.44 7.82 2.75
C GLY A 18 9.19 7.89 1.88
N LYS A 19 8.98 6.95 0.95
CA LYS A 19 7.72 6.84 0.22
C LYS A 19 6.58 6.43 1.17
N PRO A 20 5.33 6.86 0.91
CA PRO A 20 4.17 6.37 1.64
C PRO A 20 4.00 4.87 1.46
N THR A 21 3.93 4.14 2.57
CA THR A 21 3.75 2.70 2.60
C THR A 21 2.55 2.29 3.44
N ILE A 22 2.11 1.05 3.28
CA ILE A 22 0.98 0.50 4.05
C ILE A 22 1.52 -0.13 5.34
N ARG A 23 1.08 0.37 6.51
CA ARG A 23 1.33 -0.18 7.85
C ARG A 23 2.81 -0.45 8.16
N ASN A 24 3.71 0.47 7.78
CA ASN A 24 5.18 0.39 7.89
C ASN A 24 5.82 -0.79 7.14
N LYS A 25 5.10 -1.40 6.20
CA LYS A 25 5.66 -2.43 5.32
C LYS A 25 6.40 -1.78 4.16
N ARG A 26 7.15 -2.56 3.39
CA ARG A 26 7.77 -2.10 2.13
C ARG A 26 6.80 -2.09 0.94
N TYR A 27 5.50 -2.23 1.20
CA TYR A 27 4.44 -2.09 0.21
C TYR A 27 4.11 -0.61 0.02
N THR A 28 4.61 -0.01 -1.04
CA THR A 28 4.34 1.39 -1.36
C THR A 28 2.90 1.57 -1.82
N VAL A 29 2.29 2.69 -1.46
CA VAL A 29 0.95 3.04 -1.95
C VAL A 29 0.96 3.15 -3.47
N GLU A 30 2.02 3.75 -4.02
CA GLU A 30 2.27 3.87 -5.46
C GLU A 30 2.23 2.50 -6.15
N GLY A 31 2.97 1.50 -5.66
CA GLY A 31 3.00 0.18 -6.28
C GLY A 31 1.64 -0.51 -6.29
N MET A 32 0.86 -0.38 -5.20
CA MET A 32 -0.51 -0.91 -5.16
C MET A 32 -1.43 -0.24 -6.18
N LEU A 33 -1.28 1.07 -6.38
CA LEU A 33 -2.03 1.80 -7.40
C LEU A 33 -1.58 1.43 -8.82
N GLU A 34 -0.30 1.15 -9.04
CA GLU A 34 0.22 0.67 -10.32
C GLU A 34 -0.35 -0.69 -10.70
N TYR A 35 -0.41 -1.65 -9.76
CA TYR A 35 -1.06 -2.95 -10.01
C TYR A 35 -2.53 -2.79 -10.38
N MET A 36 -3.27 -1.96 -9.62
CA MET A 36 -4.68 -1.68 -9.93
C MET A 36 -4.85 -0.99 -11.28
N ALA A 37 -3.94 -0.08 -11.64
CA ALA A 37 -3.94 0.57 -12.95
C ALA A 37 -3.60 -0.42 -14.09
N GLY A 38 -2.79 -1.44 -13.80
CA GLY A 38 -2.48 -2.55 -14.70
C GLY A 38 -3.63 -3.55 -14.89
N GLY A 39 -4.69 -3.45 -14.09
CA GLY A 39 -5.89 -4.28 -14.19
C GLY A 39 -6.03 -5.34 -13.10
N ASP A 40 -5.11 -5.38 -12.12
CA ASP A 40 -5.22 -6.33 -11.02
C ASP A 40 -6.42 -6.00 -10.13
N SER A 41 -7.16 -7.05 -9.76
CA SER A 41 -8.26 -6.90 -8.82
C SER A 41 -7.74 -6.78 -7.39
N ILE A 42 -8.51 -6.11 -6.52
CA ILE A 42 -8.21 -6.06 -5.09
C ILE A 42 -8.10 -7.48 -4.50
N GLY A 43 -8.92 -8.42 -4.98
CA GLY A 43 -8.91 -9.80 -4.51
C GLY A 43 -7.59 -10.52 -4.84
N ASP A 44 -6.99 -10.24 -5.99
CA ASP A 44 -5.73 -10.85 -6.38
C ASP A 44 -4.56 -10.19 -5.64
N LEU A 45 -4.60 -8.86 -5.46
CA LEU A 45 -3.66 -8.17 -4.58
C LEU A 45 -3.66 -8.72 -3.15
N LEU A 46 -4.82 -9.03 -2.58
CA LEU A 46 -4.89 -9.61 -1.22
C LEU A 46 -4.39 -11.06 -1.16
N LYS A 47 -4.38 -11.80 -2.27
CA LYS A 47 -3.78 -13.14 -2.34
C LYS A 47 -2.26 -13.07 -2.41
N GLU A 48 -1.74 -12.14 -3.21
CA GLU A 48 -0.30 -11.93 -3.38
C GLU A 48 0.34 -11.22 -2.17
N PHE A 49 -0.43 -10.36 -1.50
CA PHE A 49 -0.04 -9.61 -0.31
C PHE A 49 -0.95 -9.97 0.88
N PRO A 50 -0.87 -11.20 1.42
CA PRO A 50 -1.79 -11.69 2.45
C PRO A 50 -1.72 -10.91 3.77
N ASP A 51 -0.61 -10.21 4.01
CA ASP A 51 -0.43 -9.43 5.22
C ASP A 51 -0.96 -7.99 5.10
N LEU A 52 -1.50 -7.58 3.94
CA LEU A 52 -1.96 -6.20 3.70
C LEU A 52 -3.15 -5.82 4.58
#